data_AF-A0A5R9AB84-F1
#
_entry.id   AF-A0A5R9AB84-F1
#
_cell.length_a   1.000
_cell.length_b   1.000
_cell.length_c   1.000
_cell.angle_alpha   90.00
_cell.angle_beta   90.00
_cell.angle_gamma   90.00
#
_symmetry.space_group_name_H-M   'P 1'
#
loop_
_entity.id
_entity.type
_entity.pdbx_description
1 polymer ?
#
loop_
_entity_poly.entity_id
_entity_poly.type
_entity_poly.pdbx_seq_one_letter_code
_entity_poly.pdbx_strand_id
1 'polypeptide(L)'
;MAVLFSLDASAAACPKPSSPETVRVARVVDGDTLKLADGRSVRLIGVNAPELAHHGRSEEAFAVAAQRLLQQLVAANDGEVGLVAGQQGKDKYGRTLAHAYDAHGNNLESRLLAEGLGYLVAIAPNTDLTACQQAAERQARSAGLGLWKRSPVQTAEQLHESGFAVVRGRVEQVQRNRGGLWIDLDGPLVLRIEARLVKRFDDATLRDLKGRQVEARGWVIDRAERGGVKPGQARWMLPVTDPAMMEVLP
;
A
#
# COMPACT_ATOMS: atom_id res chain seq x y z
N MET A 1 10.28 -15.34 42.24
CA MET A 1 11.07 -15.48 41.01
C MET A 1 10.20 -14.98 39.87
N ALA A 2 10.38 -13.73 39.43
CA ALA A 2 9.58 -13.16 38.36
C ALA A 2 10.19 -13.60 37.02
N VAL A 3 9.46 -14.38 36.24
CA VAL A 3 9.84 -14.74 34.88
C VAL A 3 9.40 -13.57 34.00
N LEU A 4 10.35 -12.72 33.63
CA LEU A 4 10.16 -11.71 32.60
C LEU A 4 10.15 -12.43 31.25
N PHE A 5 8.96 -12.59 30.66
CA PHE A 5 8.84 -12.93 29.26
C PHE A 5 9.18 -11.69 28.43
N SER A 6 10.44 -11.61 27.98
CA SER A 6 10.82 -10.72 26.89
C SER A 6 10.14 -11.23 25.62
N LEU A 7 9.05 -10.59 25.21
CA LEU A 7 8.54 -10.72 23.85
C LEU A 7 9.48 -9.92 22.95
N ASP A 8 10.52 -10.57 22.44
CA ASP A 8 11.26 -10.08 21.29
C ASP A 8 10.32 -10.12 20.09
N ALA A 9 9.49 -9.08 19.95
CA ALA A 9 8.84 -8.75 18.70
C ALA A 9 9.91 -8.19 17.75
N SER A 10 10.82 -9.06 17.29
CA SER A 10 11.62 -8.75 16.11
C SER A 10 10.62 -8.53 14.99
N ALA A 11 10.46 -7.28 14.54
CA ALA A 11 9.76 -6.98 13.30
C ALA A 11 10.32 -7.93 12.23
N ALA A 12 9.47 -8.81 11.69
CA ALA A 12 9.91 -9.81 10.74
C ALA A 12 10.46 -9.08 9.51
N ALA A 13 11.80 -9.08 9.37
CA ALA A 13 12.47 -8.54 8.20
C ALA A 13 11.95 -9.28 6.94
N CYS A 14 11.86 -8.58 5.82
CA CYS A 14 11.45 -9.22 4.59
C CYS A 14 12.44 -10.33 4.19
N PRO A 15 11.94 -11.47 3.67
CA PRO A 15 12.79 -12.60 3.29
C PRO A 15 13.80 -12.18 2.23
N LYS A 16 15.05 -12.58 2.41
CA LYS A 16 16.12 -12.40 1.42
C LYS A 16 15.82 -13.25 0.18
N PRO A 17 15.93 -12.70 -1.04
CA PRO A 17 15.71 -13.46 -2.26
C PRO A 17 16.89 -14.40 -2.55
N SER A 18 16.60 -15.55 -3.17
CA SER A 18 17.62 -16.52 -3.56
C SER A 18 18.45 -16.08 -4.77
N SER A 19 17.81 -15.42 -5.74
CA SER A 19 18.42 -15.08 -7.03
C SER A 19 17.81 -13.81 -7.63
N PRO A 20 18.05 -12.63 -7.06
CA PRO A 20 17.60 -11.37 -7.65
C PRO A 20 18.40 -11.05 -8.92
N GLU A 21 17.76 -10.38 -9.88
CA GLU A 21 18.43 -9.81 -11.06
C GLU A 21 19.18 -8.54 -10.64
N THR A 22 20.51 -8.57 -10.63
CA THR A 22 21.31 -7.36 -10.35
C THR A 22 21.28 -6.41 -11.54
N VAL A 23 20.87 -5.17 -11.31
CA VAL A 23 20.71 -4.14 -12.34
C VAL A 23 21.26 -2.80 -11.87
N ARG A 24 21.74 -1.98 -12.82
CA ARG A 24 22.18 -0.60 -12.55
C ARG A 24 21.02 0.38 -12.60
N VAL A 25 20.91 1.20 -11.58
CA VAL A 25 19.95 2.31 -11.51
C VAL A 25 20.55 3.54 -12.22
N ALA A 26 19.83 4.07 -13.20
CA ALA A 26 20.20 5.32 -13.87
C ALA A 26 19.74 6.54 -13.08
N ARG A 27 18.52 6.51 -12.53
CA ARG A 27 18.01 7.54 -11.62
C ARG A 27 16.87 7.01 -10.74
N VAL A 28 16.74 7.58 -9.56
CA VAL A 28 15.53 7.47 -8.72
C VAL A 28 14.56 8.55 -9.17
N VAL A 29 13.35 8.17 -9.58
CA VAL A 29 12.35 9.11 -10.12
C VAL A 29 11.60 9.79 -8.97
N ASP A 30 11.08 9.01 -8.04
CA ASP A 30 10.34 9.42 -6.83
C ASP A 30 10.58 8.38 -5.72
N GLY A 31 9.78 8.38 -4.66
CA GLY A 31 9.95 7.46 -3.52
C GLY A 31 9.61 5.99 -3.78
N ASP A 32 9.12 5.62 -4.96
CA ASP A 32 8.78 4.23 -5.29
C ASP A 32 9.00 3.85 -6.76
N THR A 33 9.66 4.70 -7.54
CA THR A 33 9.94 4.47 -8.96
C THR A 33 11.43 4.63 -9.27
N LEU A 34 12.01 3.59 -9.89
CA LEU A 34 13.40 3.57 -10.37
C LEU A 34 13.43 3.59 -11.91
N LYS A 35 14.39 4.31 -12.48
CA LYS A 35 14.76 4.19 -13.90
C LYS A 35 16.09 3.47 -13.99
N LEU A 36 16.13 2.36 -14.72
CA LEU A 36 17.32 1.54 -14.90
C LEU A 36 18.15 2.02 -16.09
N ALA A 37 19.45 1.66 -16.09
CA ALA A 37 20.38 1.97 -17.16
C ALA A 37 20.02 1.31 -18.51
N ASP A 38 19.33 0.17 -18.46
CA ASP A 38 18.81 -0.53 -19.66
C ASP A 38 17.51 0.09 -20.22
N GLY A 39 17.04 1.19 -19.64
CA GLY A 39 15.84 1.90 -20.08
C GLY A 39 14.53 1.45 -19.43
N ARG A 40 14.50 0.37 -18.65
CA ARG A 40 13.29 -0.03 -17.90
C ARG A 40 12.92 1.02 -16.85
N SER A 41 11.62 1.23 -16.68
CA SER A 41 11.06 1.95 -15.52
C SER A 41 10.47 0.91 -14.59
N VAL A 42 10.84 0.94 -13.31
CA VAL A 42 10.44 -0.03 -12.30
C VAL A 42 9.59 0.69 -11.25
N ARG A 43 8.36 0.19 -11.04
CA ARG A 43 7.52 0.58 -9.91
C ARG A 43 7.69 -0.47 -8.81
N LEU A 44 8.13 0.00 -7.65
CA LEU A 44 8.35 -0.85 -6.49
C LEU A 44 7.00 -1.41 -5.97
N ILE A 45 6.99 -2.70 -5.67
CA ILE A 45 5.80 -3.41 -5.21
C ILE A 45 5.67 -3.27 -3.69
N GLY A 46 4.45 -2.98 -3.23
CA GLY A 46 4.15 -2.97 -1.80
C GLY A 46 4.15 -1.59 -1.16
N VAL A 47 4.66 -0.57 -1.87
CA VAL A 47 4.79 0.79 -1.35
C VAL A 47 4.13 1.81 -2.29
N ASN A 48 3.48 2.79 -1.70
CA ASN A 48 3.02 4.01 -2.34
C ASN A 48 3.64 5.21 -1.63
N ALA A 49 4.66 5.80 -2.24
CA ALA A 49 5.30 7.01 -1.72
C ALA A 49 4.46 8.25 -2.06
N PRO A 50 4.58 9.34 -1.26
CA PRO A 50 3.99 10.61 -1.62
C PRO A 50 4.55 11.14 -2.94
N GLU A 51 3.70 11.76 -3.74
CA GLU A 51 4.03 12.23 -5.07
C GLU A 51 4.81 13.55 -5.06
N LEU A 52 5.82 13.64 -5.93
CA LEU A 52 6.55 14.89 -6.16
C LEU A 52 5.69 15.88 -6.97
N ALA A 53 6.04 17.17 -6.90
CA ALA A 53 5.37 18.19 -7.71
C ALA A 53 5.44 17.84 -9.21
N HIS A 54 4.27 17.74 -9.85
CA HIS A 54 4.17 17.36 -11.25
C HIS A 54 2.93 17.97 -11.92
N HIS A 55 3.07 18.44 -13.16
CA HIS A 55 1.99 19.00 -13.98
C HIS A 55 1.07 20.01 -13.24
N GLY A 56 1.68 20.92 -12.47
CA GLY A 56 0.96 21.96 -11.73
C GLY A 56 0.35 21.52 -10.40
N ARG A 57 0.49 20.24 -10.01
CA ARG A 57 0.18 19.78 -8.65
C ARG A 57 1.35 20.08 -7.71
N SER A 58 1.01 20.52 -6.50
CA SER A 58 1.97 20.71 -5.43
C SER A 58 2.57 19.38 -4.97
N GLU A 59 3.78 19.45 -4.45
CA GLU A 59 4.44 18.32 -3.80
C GLU A 59 3.64 17.85 -2.58
N GLU A 60 3.52 16.53 -2.42
CA GLU A 60 2.94 15.93 -1.21
C GLU A 60 3.95 15.89 -0.06
N ALA A 61 3.47 16.00 1.17
CA ALA A 61 4.34 15.94 2.34
C ALA A 61 5.18 14.66 2.35
N PHE A 62 6.48 14.80 2.61
CA PHE A 62 7.49 13.73 2.63
C PHE A 62 7.90 13.13 1.28
N ALA A 63 7.38 13.61 0.14
CA ALA A 63 7.78 13.11 -1.19
C ALA A 63 9.30 13.20 -1.44
N VAL A 64 9.90 14.37 -1.17
CA VAL A 64 11.36 14.57 -1.30
C VAL A 64 12.15 13.71 -0.32
N ALA A 65 11.63 13.50 0.90
CA ALA A 65 12.29 12.65 1.88
C ALA A 65 12.31 11.17 1.43
N ALA A 66 11.19 10.68 0.88
CA ALA A 66 11.08 9.34 0.32
C ALA A 66 12.04 9.13 -0.85
N GLN A 67 12.07 10.07 -1.80
CA GLN A 67 13.00 10.03 -2.93
C GLN A 67 14.47 10.03 -2.45
N ARG A 68 14.82 10.89 -1.49
CA ARG A 68 16.19 10.97 -0.95
C ARG A 68 16.60 9.69 -0.24
N LEU A 69 15.72 9.06 0.55
CA LEU A 69 16.05 7.79 1.18
C LEU A 69 16.29 6.71 0.12
N LEU A 70 15.44 6.60 -0.89
CA LEU A 70 15.63 5.63 -1.96
C LEU A 70 16.94 5.89 -2.75
N GLN A 71 17.30 7.16 -2.99
CA GLN A 71 18.60 7.53 -3.57
C GLN A 71 19.77 7.08 -2.69
N GLN A 72 19.68 7.30 -1.38
CA GLN A 72 20.72 6.88 -0.43
C GLN A 72 20.88 5.36 -0.40
N LEU A 73 19.78 4.61 -0.40
CA LEU A 73 19.80 3.14 -0.42
C LEU A 73 20.46 2.61 -1.70
N VAL A 74 20.14 3.20 -2.85
CA VAL A 74 20.77 2.85 -4.14
C VAL A 74 22.25 3.24 -4.17
N ALA A 75 22.61 4.43 -3.68
CA ALA A 75 23.99 4.91 -3.65
C ALA A 75 24.87 4.09 -2.71
N ALA A 76 24.33 3.66 -1.56
CA ALA A 76 25.01 2.76 -0.63
C ALA A 76 25.27 1.36 -1.20
N ASN A 77 24.64 1.03 -2.33
CA ASN A 77 24.80 -0.23 -3.05
C ASN A 77 25.47 -0.01 -4.43
N ASP A 78 26.39 0.96 -4.52
CA ASP A 78 27.18 1.29 -5.72
C ASP A 78 26.35 1.59 -6.99
N GLY A 79 25.13 2.11 -6.79
CA GLY A 79 24.20 2.42 -7.86
C GLY A 79 23.51 1.20 -8.47
N GLU A 80 23.60 0.04 -7.83
CA GLU A 80 22.95 -1.20 -8.25
C GLU A 80 21.83 -1.61 -7.29
N VAL A 81 20.90 -2.44 -7.76
CA VAL A 81 19.88 -3.10 -6.92
C VAL A 81 19.65 -4.51 -7.44
N GLY A 82 19.26 -5.42 -6.56
CA GLY A 82 18.69 -6.71 -6.94
C GLY A 82 17.19 -6.59 -7.16
N LEU A 83 16.67 -7.00 -8.32
CA LEU A 83 15.24 -7.01 -8.63
C LEU A 83 14.65 -8.42 -8.57
N VAL A 84 13.46 -8.53 -7.98
CA VAL A 84 12.62 -9.73 -8.06
C VAL A 84 11.28 -9.32 -8.64
N ALA A 85 10.97 -9.77 -9.85
CA ALA A 85 9.72 -9.46 -10.50
C ALA A 85 8.52 -10.02 -9.73
N GLY A 86 7.44 -9.24 -9.65
CA GLY A 86 6.17 -9.76 -9.15
C GLY A 86 5.53 -10.78 -10.09
N GLN A 87 4.57 -11.55 -9.59
CA GLN A 87 3.77 -12.49 -10.38
C GLN A 87 3.15 -11.81 -11.63
N GLN A 88 2.64 -10.59 -11.45
CA GLN A 88 2.35 -9.68 -12.55
C GLN A 88 3.56 -8.78 -12.77
N GLY A 89 4.30 -9.01 -13.87
CA GLY A 89 5.58 -8.32 -14.12
C GLY A 89 5.47 -6.90 -14.67
N LYS A 90 4.29 -6.45 -15.15
CA LYS A 90 4.10 -5.09 -15.68
C LYS A 90 2.76 -4.48 -15.26
N ASP A 91 2.77 -3.17 -15.06
CA ASP A 91 1.54 -2.38 -14.87
C ASP A 91 0.96 -1.89 -16.21
N LYS A 92 -0.21 -1.23 -16.14
CA LYS A 92 -0.91 -0.68 -17.32
C LYS A 92 -0.14 0.42 -18.07
N TYR A 93 0.89 0.99 -17.47
CA TYR A 93 1.76 2.01 -18.07
C TYR A 93 3.04 1.40 -18.66
N GLY A 94 3.18 0.07 -18.60
CA GLY A 94 4.34 -0.65 -19.10
C GLY A 94 5.55 -0.67 -18.16
N ARG A 95 5.43 -0.09 -16.96
CA ARG A 95 6.48 -0.16 -15.93
C ARG A 95 6.62 -1.59 -15.46
N THR A 96 7.85 -2.02 -15.23
CA THR A 96 8.14 -3.29 -14.57
C THR A 96 7.72 -3.22 -13.11
N LEU A 97 7.02 -4.25 -12.63
CA LEU A 97 6.66 -4.39 -11.22
C LEU A 97 7.65 -5.36 -10.58
N ALA A 98 8.45 -4.87 -9.64
CA ALA A 98 9.45 -5.68 -8.96
C ALA A 98 9.67 -5.21 -7.52
N HIS A 99 10.13 -6.14 -6.69
CA HIS A 99 10.72 -5.84 -5.40
C HIS A 99 12.22 -5.52 -5.55
N ALA A 100 12.70 -4.52 -4.82
CA ALA A 100 14.11 -4.13 -4.86
C ALA A 100 14.86 -4.50 -3.57
N TYR A 101 16.10 -4.96 -3.73
CA TYR A 101 16.96 -5.42 -2.64
C TYR A 101 18.37 -4.85 -2.76
N ASP A 102 19.04 -4.61 -1.63
CA ASP A 102 20.47 -4.31 -1.59
C ASP A 102 21.33 -5.60 -1.71
N ALA A 103 22.65 -5.46 -1.77
CA ALA A 103 23.58 -6.59 -1.85
C ALA A 103 23.53 -7.52 -0.62
N HIS A 104 23.06 -7.04 0.52
CA HIS A 104 22.89 -7.85 1.72
C HIS A 104 21.57 -8.63 1.72
N GLY A 105 20.64 -8.28 0.84
CA GLY A 105 19.31 -8.88 0.73
C GLY A 105 18.24 -8.17 1.55
N ASN A 106 18.48 -6.93 1.97
CA ASN A 106 17.46 -6.12 2.63
C ASN A 106 16.51 -5.52 1.59
N ASN A 107 15.21 -5.59 1.84
CA ASN A 107 14.18 -5.05 0.96
C ASN A 107 14.06 -3.52 1.09
N LEU A 108 14.20 -2.78 -0.01
CA LEU A 108 14.21 -1.30 -0.02
C LEU A 108 12.85 -0.71 0.35
N GLU A 109 11.74 -1.30 -0.12
CA GLU A 109 10.38 -0.87 0.20
C GLU A 109 10.10 -0.96 1.69
N SER A 110 10.51 -2.03 2.35
CA SER A 110 10.37 -2.18 3.80
C SER A 110 11.14 -1.11 4.57
N ARG A 111 12.28 -0.61 4.04
CA ARG A 111 13.05 0.48 4.65
C ARG A 111 12.33 1.81 4.51
N LEU A 112 11.75 2.09 3.34
CA LEU A 112 10.88 3.27 3.14
C LEU A 112 9.68 3.26 4.09
N LEU A 113 9.02 2.11 4.23
CA LEU A 113 7.87 1.94 5.12
C LEU A 113 8.26 2.08 6.60
N ALA A 114 9.41 1.55 7.02
CA ALA A 114 9.90 1.65 8.40
C ALA A 114 10.23 3.09 8.83
N GLU A 115 10.60 3.95 7.87
CA GLU A 115 10.82 5.39 8.11
C GLU A 115 9.53 6.23 7.97
N GLY A 116 8.40 5.58 7.67
CA GLY A 116 7.12 6.26 7.43
C GLY A 116 7.12 7.10 6.16
N LEU A 117 7.92 6.75 5.16
CA LEU A 117 8.07 7.48 3.89
C LEU A 117 7.28 6.88 2.73
N GLY A 118 6.29 6.05 3.05
CA GLY A 118 5.30 5.54 2.10
C GLY A 118 4.17 4.83 2.85
N TYR A 119 3.11 4.55 2.12
CA TYR A 119 2.00 3.72 2.56
C TYR A 119 2.17 2.29 2.03
N LEU A 120 1.87 1.29 2.86
CA LEU A 120 1.72 -0.08 2.41
C LEU A 120 0.57 -0.16 1.40
N VAL A 121 0.84 -0.80 0.26
CA VAL A 121 -0.17 -1.16 -0.73
C VAL A 121 -0.03 -2.61 -1.16
N ALA A 122 -1.07 -3.43 -0.96
CA ALA A 122 -1.11 -4.81 -1.38
C ALA A 122 -2.08 -4.96 -2.57
N ILE A 123 -1.52 -5.13 -3.77
CA ILE A 123 -2.28 -5.27 -5.02
C ILE A 123 -2.12 -6.70 -5.56
N ALA A 124 -3.18 -7.49 -5.48
CA ALA A 124 -3.16 -8.87 -5.99
C ALA A 124 -2.91 -8.90 -7.51
N PRO A 125 -2.03 -9.80 -8.01
CA PRO A 125 -1.42 -10.93 -7.30
C PRO A 125 -0.08 -10.63 -6.60
N ASN A 126 0.47 -9.42 -6.73
CA ASN A 126 1.79 -9.06 -6.21
C ASN A 126 1.74 -8.74 -4.70
N THR A 127 1.70 -9.79 -3.87
CA THR A 127 1.43 -9.68 -2.42
C THR A 127 2.41 -10.47 -1.55
N ASP A 128 3.50 -10.97 -2.15
CA ASP A 128 4.38 -11.95 -1.51
C ASP A 128 5.12 -11.38 -0.29
N LEU A 129 5.41 -10.07 -0.27
CA LEU A 129 6.08 -9.37 0.84
C LEU A 129 5.14 -8.59 1.77
N THR A 130 3.83 -8.69 1.58
CA THR A 130 2.87 -7.84 2.29
C THR A 130 2.99 -7.94 3.82
N ALA A 131 3.24 -9.14 4.38
CA ALA A 131 3.34 -9.32 5.82
C ALA A 131 4.52 -8.56 6.46
N CYS A 132 5.72 -8.63 5.88
CA CYS A 132 6.90 -7.95 6.41
C CYS A 132 6.84 -6.44 6.17
N GLN A 133 6.33 -6.01 5.01
CA GLN A 133 6.09 -4.61 4.69
C GLN A 133 5.06 -3.98 5.63
N GLN A 134 4.00 -4.71 5.97
CA GLN A 134 3.01 -4.26 6.96
C GLN A 134 3.60 -4.16 8.37
N ALA A 135 4.50 -5.07 8.75
CA ALA A 135 5.21 -4.95 10.03
C ALA A 135 6.09 -3.69 10.07
N ALA A 136 6.81 -3.39 8.99
CA ALA A 136 7.62 -2.18 8.87
C ALA A 136 6.79 -0.89 8.97
N GLU A 137 5.66 -0.83 8.25
CA GLU A 137 4.78 0.34 8.34
C GLU A 137 4.14 0.49 9.74
N ARG A 138 3.72 -0.62 10.38
CA ARG A 138 3.19 -0.58 11.75
C ARG A 138 4.22 -0.02 12.74
N GLN A 139 5.50 -0.35 12.58
CA GLN A 139 6.57 0.23 13.38
C GLN A 139 6.61 1.75 13.19
N ALA A 140 6.67 2.25 11.96
CA ALA A 140 6.67 3.68 11.67
C ALA A 140 5.44 4.39 12.24
N ARG A 141 4.26 3.77 12.12
CA ARG A 141 3.00 4.29 12.65
C ARG A 141 3.03 4.40 14.16
N SER A 142 3.47 3.35 14.86
CA SER A 142 3.55 3.34 16.33
C SER A 142 4.57 4.36 16.87
N ALA A 143 5.66 4.58 16.13
CA ALA A 143 6.71 5.53 16.47
C ALA A 143 6.42 6.97 15.99
N GLY A 144 5.30 7.20 15.29
CA GLY A 144 4.93 8.51 14.75
C GLY A 144 5.95 9.06 13.75
N LEU A 145 6.51 8.22 12.88
CA LEU A 145 7.53 8.60 11.90
C LEU A 145 6.92 9.06 10.57
N GLY A 146 7.64 9.92 9.85
CA GLY A 146 7.26 10.39 8.51
C GLY A 146 5.80 10.82 8.40
N LEU A 147 5.07 10.18 7.48
CA LEU A 147 3.64 10.36 7.21
C LEU A 147 2.76 10.15 8.43
N TRP A 148 3.21 9.40 9.44
CA TRP A 148 2.47 9.08 10.65
C TRP A 148 2.66 10.08 11.79
N LYS A 149 3.51 11.11 11.62
CA LYS A 149 3.63 12.23 12.58
C LYS A 149 2.30 12.92 12.85
N ARG A 150 1.45 12.99 11.82
CA ARG A 150 0.05 13.39 11.91
C ARG A 150 -0.76 12.32 11.21
N SER A 151 -1.83 11.85 11.84
CA SER A 151 -2.65 10.78 11.26
C SER A 151 -3.15 11.17 9.87
N PRO A 152 -2.81 10.42 8.81
CA PRO A 152 -3.34 10.64 7.47
C PRO A 152 -4.74 10.02 7.30
N VAL A 153 -5.23 9.31 8.33
CA VAL A 153 -6.53 8.65 8.32
C VAL A 153 -7.64 9.70 8.36
N GLN A 154 -8.45 9.75 7.30
CA GLN A 154 -9.66 10.55 7.24
C GLN A 154 -10.90 9.69 7.52
N THR A 155 -11.98 10.31 7.99
CA THR A 155 -13.28 9.62 8.09
C THR A 155 -13.89 9.44 6.71
N ALA A 156 -14.73 8.42 6.53
CA ALA A 156 -15.40 8.17 5.27
C ALA A 156 -16.29 9.36 4.84
N GLU A 157 -16.90 10.08 5.78
CA GLU A 157 -17.68 11.29 5.55
C GLU A 157 -16.86 12.46 5.01
N GLN A 158 -15.57 12.55 5.38
CA GLN A 158 -14.67 13.60 4.92
C GLN A 158 -14.20 13.37 3.47
N LEU A 159 -14.46 12.21 2.89
CA LEU A 159 -13.98 11.88 1.55
C LEU A 159 -14.75 12.64 0.47
N HIS A 160 -14.03 13.50 -0.25
CA HIS A 160 -14.60 14.40 -1.27
C HIS A 160 -13.81 14.41 -2.59
N GLU A 161 -12.71 13.65 -2.67
CA GLU A 161 -11.87 13.55 -3.86
C GLU A 161 -11.44 12.11 -4.16
N SER A 162 -11.06 11.88 -5.41
CA SER A 162 -10.47 10.61 -5.85
C SER A 162 -8.96 10.61 -5.62
N GLY A 163 -8.34 9.42 -5.59
CA GLY A 163 -6.91 9.28 -5.33
C GLY A 163 -6.62 8.30 -4.21
N PHE A 164 -5.35 8.19 -3.81
CA PHE A 164 -4.99 7.31 -2.71
C PHE A 164 -5.48 7.90 -1.38
N ALA A 165 -6.13 7.08 -0.55
CA ALA A 165 -6.59 7.48 0.77
C ALA A 165 -6.43 6.36 1.79
N VAL A 166 -6.26 6.75 3.05
CA VAL A 166 -6.45 5.88 4.22
C VAL A 166 -7.70 6.38 4.93
N VAL A 167 -8.73 5.54 4.99
CA VAL A 167 -10.08 5.93 5.41
C VAL A 167 -10.55 5.05 6.56
N ARG A 168 -11.16 5.66 7.56
CA ARG A 168 -11.88 4.97 8.64
C ARG A 168 -13.39 5.17 8.46
N GLY A 169 -14.15 4.10 8.66
CA GLY A 169 -15.61 4.19 8.72
C GLY A 169 -16.25 2.97 9.38
N ARG A 170 -17.47 3.14 9.87
CA ARG A 170 -18.34 2.07 10.35
C ARG A 170 -19.00 1.38 9.17
N VAL A 171 -18.97 0.06 9.16
CA VAL A 171 -19.71 -0.72 8.15
C VAL A 171 -21.21 -0.65 8.43
N GLU A 172 -21.99 -0.08 7.53
CA GLU A 172 -23.45 -0.03 7.61
C GLU A 172 -24.09 -1.29 7.01
N GLN A 173 -23.55 -1.73 5.87
CA GLN A 173 -24.11 -2.84 5.12
C GLN A 173 -23.01 -3.63 4.41
N VAL A 174 -23.22 -4.94 4.31
CA VAL A 174 -22.43 -5.83 3.47
C VAL A 174 -23.36 -6.51 2.47
N GLN A 175 -23.09 -6.35 1.19
CA GLN A 175 -23.87 -6.91 0.09
C GLN A 175 -23.00 -7.81 -0.77
N ARG A 176 -23.51 -9.00 -1.12
CA ARG A 176 -22.82 -9.94 -1.99
C ARG A 176 -23.62 -10.12 -3.28
N ASN A 177 -22.95 -10.00 -4.41
CA ASN A 177 -23.53 -10.28 -5.73
C ASN A 177 -22.51 -10.97 -6.65
N ARG A 178 -22.87 -11.18 -7.92
CA ARG A 178 -21.98 -11.83 -8.90
C ARG A 178 -20.66 -11.08 -9.12
N GLY A 179 -20.64 -9.77 -8.88
CA GLY A 179 -19.46 -8.92 -9.01
C GLY A 179 -18.52 -8.94 -7.79
N GLY A 180 -18.93 -9.55 -6.68
CA GLY A 180 -18.15 -9.67 -5.45
C GLY A 180 -18.88 -9.15 -4.21
N LEU A 181 -18.10 -8.65 -3.26
CA LEU A 181 -18.58 -8.07 -2.01
C LEU A 181 -18.52 -6.54 -2.08
N TRP A 182 -19.60 -5.91 -1.62
CA TRP A 182 -19.75 -4.48 -1.46
C TRP A 182 -19.97 -4.21 0.02
N ILE A 183 -19.14 -3.36 0.62
CA ILE A 183 -19.16 -3.04 2.04
C ILE A 183 -19.39 -1.54 2.14
N ASP A 184 -20.63 -1.14 2.37
CA ASP A 184 -21.03 0.26 2.51
C ASP A 184 -20.59 0.75 3.90
N LEU A 185 -19.85 1.87 3.92
CA LEU A 185 -19.45 2.53 5.16
C LEU A 185 -20.41 3.68 5.49
N ASP A 186 -20.31 4.21 6.71
CA ASP A 186 -20.92 5.47 7.08
C ASP A 186 -20.40 6.59 6.15
N GLY A 187 -21.33 7.29 5.50
CA GLY A 187 -21.01 8.32 4.52
C GLY A 187 -20.90 7.84 3.06
N PRO A 188 -20.14 8.57 2.21
CA PRO A 188 -20.22 8.43 0.76
C PRO A 188 -19.32 7.34 0.16
N LEU A 189 -18.74 6.44 0.97
CA LEU A 189 -17.74 5.44 0.52
C LEU A 189 -18.27 4.01 0.62
N VAL A 190 -18.04 3.23 -0.46
CA VAL A 190 -18.20 1.78 -0.47
C VAL A 190 -16.87 1.08 -0.76
N LEU A 191 -16.52 0.07 0.03
CA LEU A 191 -15.40 -0.82 -0.28
C LEU A 191 -15.86 -1.94 -1.20
N ARG A 192 -15.04 -2.31 -2.18
CA ARG A 192 -15.37 -3.38 -3.12
C ARG A 192 -14.29 -4.46 -3.18
N ILE A 193 -14.67 -5.69 -2.88
CA ILE A 193 -13.82 -6.87 -3.08
C ILE A 193 -14.37 -7.63 -4.29
N GLU A 194 -13.57 -7.79 -5.35
CA GLU A 194 -13.97 -8.54 -6.54
C GLU A 194 -14.25 -10.01 -6.22
N ALA A 195 -15.23 -10.62 -6.90
CA ALA A 195 -15.63 -12.01 -6.66
C ALA A 195 -14.45 -13.00 -6.63
N ARG A 196 -13.48 -12.85 -7.53
CA ARG A 196 -12.28 -13.70 -7.62
C ARG A 196 -11.32 -13.54 -6.43
N LEU A 197 -11.38 -12.41 -5.72
CA LEU A 197 -10.50 -12.05 -4.62
C LEU A 197 -11.10 -12.33 -3.26
N VAL A 198 -12.43 -12.50 -3.15
CA VAL A 198 -13.10 -12.80 -1.88
C VAL A 198 -12.42 -13.95 -1.13
N LYS A 199 -12.02 -15.02 -1.83
CA LYS A 199 -11.35 -16.18 -1.23
C LYS A 199 -10.01 -15.89 -0.54
N ARG A 200 -9.45 -14.68 -0.73
CA ARG A 200 -8.24 -14.22 -0.03
C ARG A 200 -8.56 -13.72 1.38
N PHE A 201 -9.81 -13.42 1.67
CA PHE A 201 -10.26 -12.88 2.94
C PHE A 201 -10.84 -14.00 3.81
N ASP A 202 -10.72 -13.83 5.13
CA ASP A 202 -11.35 -14.74 6.07
C ASP A 202 -12.88 -14.59 6.03
N ASP A 203 -13.57 -15.68 5.70
CA ASP A 203 -15.01 -15.71 5.51
C ASP A 203 -15.79 -15.41 6.80
N ALA A 204 -15.24 -15.78 7.97
CA ALA A 204 -15.88 -15.49 9.24
C ALA A 204 -15.84 -13.98 9.54
N THR A 205 -14.67 -13.36 9.34
CA THR A 205 -14.46 -11.92 9.45
C THR A 205 -15.40 -11.16 8.52
N LEU A 206 -15.51 -11.57 7.25
CA LEU A 206 -16.40 -10.92 6.28
C LEU A 206 -17.88 -10.97 6.69
N ARG A 207 -18.32 -12.05 7.35
CA ARG A 207 -19.71 -12.18 7.82
C ARG A 207 -20.01 -11.29 9.03
N ASP A 208 -19.01 -10.97 9.85
CA ASP A 208 -19.15 -10.19 11.08
C ASP A 208 -18.84 -8.68 10.91
N LEU A 209 -18.66 -8.20 9.68
CA LEU A 209 -18.28 -6.80 9.45
C LEU A 209 -19.36 -5.78 9.84
N LYS A 210 -20.64 -6.12 9.74
CA LYS A 210 -21.72 -5.13 9.93
C LYS A 210 -21.66 -4.52 11.34
N GLY A 211 -21.63 -3.20 11.40
CA GLY A 211 -21.54 -2.42 12.64
C GLY A 211 -20.11 -2.24 13.17
N ARG A 212 -19.12 -2.98 12.65
CA ARG A 212 -17.71 -2.83 13.02
C ARG A 212 -17.12 -1.54 12.45
N GLN A 213 -16.14 -1.00 13.15
CA GLN A 213 -15.26 0.02 12.60
C GLN A 213 -14.17 -0.64 11.77
N VAL A 214 -13.88 -0.09 10.59
CA VAL A 214 -12.80 -0.55 9.72
C VAL A 214 -11.90 0.60 9.32
N GLU A 215 -10.62 0.31 9.11
CA GLU A 215 -9.70 1.19 8.39
C GLU A 215 -9.33 0.51 7.07
N ALA A 216 -9.58 1.20 5.96
CA ALA A 216 -9.28 0.72 4.62
C ALA A 216 -8.36 1.70 3.89
N ARG A 217 -7.59 1.20 2.93
CA ARG A 217 -6.68 2.04 2.15
C ARG A 217 -6.61 1.60 0.69
N GLY A 218 -6.35 2.55 -0.20
CA GLY A 218 -6.25 2.30 -1.63
C GLY A 218 -6.69 3.49 -2.46
N TRP A 219 -6.88 3.27 -3.76
CA TRP A 219 -7.29 4.31 -4.70
C TRP A 219 -8.80 4.43 -4.74
N VAL A 220 -9.31 5.53 -4.21
CA VAL A 220 -10.70 5.96 -4.30
C VAL A 220 -11.01 6.39 -5.72
N ILE A 221 -12.14 5.91 -6.23
CA ILE A 221 -12.65 6.19 -7.58
C ILE A 221 -13.99 6.91 -7.46
N ASP A 222 -14.18 7.97 -8.26
CA ASP A 222 -15.49 8.59 -8.43
C ASP A 222 -16.36 7.74 -9.36
N ARG A 223 -17.45 7.17 -8.83
CA ARG A 223 -18.41 6.43 -9.66
C ARG A 223 -19.36 7.36 -10.42
N ALA A 224 -19.53 8.61 -9.99
CA ALA A 224 -20.42 9.57 -10.63
C ALA A 224 -19.89 10.00 -12.00
N GLU A 225 -18.57 10.12 -12.17
CA GLU A 225 -17.93 10.39 -13.47
C GLU A 225 -18.23 9.33 -14.53
N ARG A 226 -18.57 8.11 -14.11
CA ARG A 226 -18.93 6.99 -14.99
C ARG A 226 -20.45 6.86 -15.19
N GLY A 227 -21.24 7.84 -14.76
CA GLY A 227 -22.68 7.95 -15.04
C GLY A 227 -23.58 6.92 -14.36
N GLY A 228 -23.12 6.27 -13.28
CA GLY A 228 -23.75 5.03 -12.76
C GLY A 228 -24.14 5.02 -11.28
N VAL A 229 -24.18 6.15 -10.58
CA VAL A 229 -24.55 6.20 -9.15
C VAL A 229 -26.05 6.47 -9.02
N LYS A 230 -26.80 5.51 -8.47
CA LYS A 230 -28.24 5.67 -8.18
C LYS A 230 -28.45 6.38 -6.85
N PRO A 231 -29.63 7.01 -6.61
CA PRO A 231 -29.99 7.53 -5.29
C PRO A 231 -29.81 6.46 -4.20
N GLY A 232 -29.18 6.84 -3.09
CA GLY A 232 -28.87 5.93 -1.98
C GLY A 232 -27.62 5.05 -2.18
N GLN A 233 -26.87 5.19 -3.28
CA GLN A 233 -25.58 4.52 -3.45
C GLN A 233 -24.42 5.45 -3.11
N ALA A 234 -23.39 4.91 -2.47
CA ALA A 234 -22.12 5.59 -2.26
C ALA A 234 -21.50 6.06 -3.59
N ARG A 235 -21.13 7.35 -3.65
CA ARG A 235 -20.45 7.96 -4.80
C ARG A 235 -19.03 7.42 -4.96
N TRP A 236 -18.30 7.32 -3.86
CA TRP A 236 -16.92 6.90 -3.86
C TRP A 236 -16.81 5.40 -3.73
N MET A 237 -15.87 4.79 -4.45
CA MET A 237 -15.55 3.38 -4.31
C MET A 237 -14.05 3.18 -4.11
N LEU A 238 -13.69 2.36 -3.13
CA LEU A 238 -12.32 1.91 -2.92
C LEU A 238 -12.24 0.40 -3.18
N PRO A 239 -11.53 -0.05 -4.23
CA PRO A 239 -11.28 -1.47 -4.47
C PRO A 239 -10.29 -2.04 -3.43
N VAL A 240 -10.65 -3.13 -2.79
CA VAL A 240 -9.82 -3.85 -1.82
C VAL A 240 -9.42 -5.19 -2.44
N THR A 241 -8.12 -5.37 -2.70
CA THR A 241 -7.62 -6.55 -3.43
C THR A 241 -6.96 -7.60 -2.54
N ASP A 242 -6.58 -7.21 -1.32
CA ASP A 242 -5.88 -8.04 -0.36
C ASP A 242 -6.33 -7.69 1.08
N PRO A 243 -6.37 -8.66 2.01
CA PRO A 243 -6.74 -8.40 3.40
C PRO A 243 -5.91 -7.32 4.09
N ALA A 244 -4.64 -7.14 3.73
CA ALA A 244 -3.81 -6.09 4.34
C ALA A 244 -4.28 -4.66 4.02
N MET A 245 -5.21 -4.49 3.08
CA MET A 245 -5.77 -3.21 2.68
C MET A 245 -7.06 -2.83 3.44
N MET A 246 -7.55 -3.71 4.33
CA MET A 246 -8.71 -3.44 5.18
C MET A 246 -8.56 -4.14 6.53
N GLU A 247 -8.48 -3.36 7.60
CA GLU A 247 -8.36 -3.83 8.98
C GLU A 247 -9.65 -3.56 9.76
N VAL A 248 -10.12 -4.58 10.50
CA VAL A 248 -11.22 -4.40 11.45
C VAL A 248 -10.64 -3.84 12.75
N LEU A 249 -11.14 -2.70 13.17
CA LEU A 249 -10.69 -2.04 14.38
C LEU A 249 -11.36 -2.67 15.64
N PRO A 250 -10.68 -2.60 16.81
CA PRO A 250 -11.23 -3.06 18.08
C PRO A 250 -12.60 -2.45 18.41
#